data_AF-A0A2T6ANI9-F1
#
_entry.id   AF-A0A2T6ANI9-F1
#
_cell.length_a   1.000
_cell.length_b   1.000
_cell.length_c   1.000
_cell.angle_alpha   90.00
_cell.angle_beta   90.00
_cell.angle_gamma   90.00
#
_symmetry.space_group_name_H-M   'P 1'
#
loop_
_entity.id
_entity.type
_entity.pdbx_description
1 polymer ?
#
loop_
_entity_poly.entity_id
_entity_poly.type
_entity_poly.pdbx_seq_one_letter_code
_entity_poly.pdbx_strand_id
1 'polypeptide(L)'
;MNGALGRDLHEWRPPQVADFVRLKGSGRYGPGQTEENALADMRRELEALEARFPGLKAAVRTEVSDGRPIMPAFEVDKASRIVTALNAAYESLRGQKQPTGAITPPGFFGTDAGHLFEHGGMEGVVCGPGGKYNTMPDERVEITDYLDCIRLYLLTICDICEVE
;
A
#
# COMPACT_ATOMS: atom_id res chain seq x y z
N MET A 1 -15.95 11.87 1.35
CA MET A 1 -17.36 11.65 1.77
C MET A 1 -18.19 12.78 1.18
N ASN A 2 -19.33 12.46 0.56
CA ASN A 2 -20.27 13.47 0.06
C ASN A 2 -21.68 13.07 0.51
N GLY A 3 -22.32 13.89 1.36
CA GLY A 3 -23.66 13.67 1.88
C GLY A 3 -24.57 14.84 1.55
N ALA A 4 -25.76 14.55 1.02
CA ALA A 4 -26.70 15.54 0.52
C ALA A 4 -28.12 14.94 0.40
N LEU A 5 -29.06 15.69 -0.16
CA LEU A 5 -30.43 15.24 -0.35
C LEU A 5 -30.58 14.38 -1.61
N GLY A 6 -31.13 13.18 -1.46
CA GLY A 6 -31.36 12.22 -2.53
C GLY A 6 -30.08 11.64 -3.13
N ARG A 7 -30.25 10.67 -4.03
CA ARG A 7 -29.13 9.97 -4.69
C ARG A 7 -28.34 10.85 -5.67
N ASP A 8 -28.96 11.94 -6.12
CA ASP A 8 -28.38 12.96 -6.99
C ASP A 8 -27.54 14.00 -6.23
N LEU A 9 -27.46 13.86 -4.90
CA LEU A 9 -26.62 14.67 -4.01
C LEU A 9 -26.93 16.18 -4.12
N HIS A 10 -28.19 16.55 -3.93
CA HIS A 10 -28.63 17.93 -4.00
C HIS A 10 -28.22 18.75 -2.76
N GLU A 11 -27.46 19.83 -2.99
CA GLU A 11 -26.93 20.72 -1.93
C GLU A 11 -27.68 22.06 -1.79
N TRP A 12 -28.74 22.28 -2.57
CA TRP A 12 -29.46 23.57 -2.63
C TRP A 12 -30.28 23.92 -1.38
N ARG A 13 -30.39 23.01 -0.40
CA ARG A 13 -30.95 23.28 0.94
C ARG A 13 -29.97 22.93 2.06
N PRO A 14 -28.92 23.74 2.30
CA PRO A 14 -27.90 23.44 3.32
C PRO A 14 -28.41 23.18 4.75
N PRO A 15 -29.53 23.79 5.23
CA PRO A 15 -30.03 23.52 6.58
C PRO A 15 -30.70 22.15 6.75
N GLN A 16 -30.98 21.40 5.67
CA GLN A 16 -31.62 20.09 5.77
C GLN A 16 -30.59 19.00 6.10
N VAL A 17 -31.02 18.03 6.93
CA VAL A 17 -30.21 16.86 7.24
C VAL A 17 -30.08 16.01 5.97
N ALA A 18 -28.85 15.63 5.62
CA ALA A 18 -28.60 14.73 4.50
C ALA A 18 -29.26 13.36 4.73
N ASP A 19 -29.99 12.88 3.74
CA ASP A 19 -30.65 11.56 3.75
C ASP A 19 -29.88 10.52 2.93
N PHE A 20 -28.83 10.94 2.21
CA PHE A 20 -27.97 10.06 1.43
C PHE A 20 -26.50 10.47 1.54
N VAL A 21 -25.61 9.48 1.58
CA VAL A 21 -24.17 9.69 1.57
C VAL A 21 -23.48 8.72 0.61
N ARG A 22 -22.50 9.24 -0.14
CA ARG A 22 -21.55 8.45 -0.92
C ARG A 22 -20.16 8.56 -0.30
N LEU A 23 -19.61 7.41 0.07
CA LEU A 23 -18.23 7.26 0.52
C LEU A 23 -17.40 6.66 -0.62
N LYS A 24 -16.25 7.27 -0.89
CA LYS A 24 -15.25 6.74 -1.81
C LYS A 24 -13.91 6.74 -1.08
N GLY A 25 -13.20 5.63 -1.20
CA GLY A 25 -11.92 5.40 -0.57
C GLY A 25 -11.18 4.26 -1.26
N SER A 26 -10.01 3.93 -0.75
CA SER A 26 -9.18 2.83 -1.23
C SER A 26 -8.82 1.92 -0.06
N GLY A 27 -9.01 0.62 -0.23
CA GLY A 27 -8.44 -0.40 0.66
C GLY A 27 -7.10 -0.91 0.15
N ARG A 28 -6.26 -1.36 1.08
CA ARG A 28 -5.05 -2.14 0.82
C ARG A 28 -5.15 -3.40 1.67
N TYR A 29 -4.76 -4.52 1.11
CA TYR A 29 -4.78 -5.80 1.80
C TYR A 29 -3.43 -6.49 1.61
N GLY A 30 -2.98 -7.17 2.66
CA GLY A 30 -1.68 -7.83 2.70
C GLY A 30 -1.72 -9.27 2.20
N PRO A 31 -0.57 -9.97 2.26
CA PRO A 31 -0.50 -11.40 2.01
C PRO A 31 -1.55 -12.19 2.81
N GLY A 32 -2.24 -13.12 2.14
CA GLY A 32 -3.32 -13.91 2.75
C GLY A 32 -4.69 -13.23 2.81
N GLN A 33 -4.82 -11.99 2.37
CA GLN A 33 -6.09 -11.28 2.24
C GLN A 33 -6.53 -11.17 0.77
N THR A 34 -7.84 -11.11 0.53
CA THR A 34 -8.43 -11.06 -0.82
C THR A 34 -9.44 -9.92 -0.93
N GLU A 35 -9.77 -9.49 -2.15
CA GLU A 35 -10.86 -8.52 -2.34
C GLU A 35 -12.19 -9.05 -1.78
N GLU A 36 -12.47 -10.35 -1.98
CA GLU A 36 -13.68 -11.00 -1.49
C GLU A 36 -13.80 -10.93 0.03
N ASN A 37 -12.73 -11.30 0.77
CA ASN A 37 -12.79 -11.29 2.22
C ASN A 37 -12.86 -9.86 2.79
N ALA A 38 -12.16 -8.91 2.17
CA ALA A 38 -12.22 -7.50 2.55
C ALA A 38 -13.63 -6.93 2.33
N LEU A 39 -14.30 -7.27 1.23
CA LEU A 39 -15.68 -6.86 0.97
C LEU A 39 -16.68 -7.53 1.92
N ALA A 40 -16.48 -8.80 2.24
CA ALA A 40 -17.30 -9.52 3.22
C ALA A 40 -17.20 -8.88 4.62
N ASP A 41 -15.99 -8.50 5.03
CA ASP A 41 -15.76 -7.79 6.29
C ASP A 41 -16.44 -6.42 6.30
N MET A 42 -16.31 -5.63 5.24
CA MET A 42 -17.04 -4.36 5.11
C MET A 42 -18.55 -4.57 5.15
N ARG A 43 -19.06 -5.61 4.50
CA ARG A 43 -20.50 -5.91 4.50
C ARG A 43 -21.01 -6.23 5.91
N ARG A 44 -20.26 -7.00 6.69
CA ARG A 44 -20.60 -7.32 8.07
C ARG A 44 -20.70 -6.07 8.95
N GLU A 45 -19.76 -5.13 8.80
CA GLU A 45 -19.82 -3.85 9.52
C GLU A 45 -21.04 -2.99 9.10
N LEU A 46 -21.36 -3.00 7.79
CA LEU A 46 -22.57 -2.31 7.30
C LEU A 46 -23.86 -2.94 7.83
N GLU A 47 -23.93 -4.26 7.96
CA GLU A 47 -25.08 -4.96 8.54
C GLU A 47 -25.27 -4.62 10.01
N ALA A 48 -24.18 -4.58 10.79
CA ALA A 48 -24.22 -4.13 12.18
C ALA A 48 -24.72 -2.68 12.29
N LEU A 49 -24.32 -1.82 11.34
CA LEU A 49 -24.78 -0.43 11.28
C LEU A 49 -26.26 -0.31 10.91
N GLU A 50 -26.73 -1.09 9.93
CA GLU A 50 -28.15 -1.17 9.53
C GLU A 50 -29.03 -1.67 10.67
N ALA A 51 -28.56 -2.64 11.47
CA ALA A 51 -29.28 -3.14 12.65
C ALA A 51 -29.38 -2.08 13.76
N ARG A 52 -28.34 -1.26 13.94
CA ARG A 52 -28.31 -0.18 14.94
C ARG A 52 -29.21 1.01 14.58
N PHE A 53 -29.41 1.28 13.29
CA PHE A 53 -30.16 2.43 12.80
C PHE A 53 -31.32 2.01 11.86
N PRO A 54 -32.52 1.75 12.41
CA PRO A 54 -33.68 1.37 11.61
C PRO A 54 -33.96 2.37 10.47
N GLY A 55 -34.11 1.85 9.26
CA GLY A 55 -34.32 2.64 8.04
C GLY A 55 -33.06 2.95 7.24
N LEU A 56 -31.87 2.79 7.83
CA LEU A 56 -30.60 2.89 7.09
C LEU A 56 -30.47 1.72 6.11
N LYS A 57 -29.98 2.02 4.90
CA LYS A 57 -29.60 1.06 3.88
C LYS A 57 -28.25 1.43 3.28
N ALA A 58 -27.35 0.46 3.23
CA ALA A 58 -26.00 0.63 2.75
C ALA A 58 -25.64 -0.46 1.73
N ALA A 59 -24.84 -0.06 0.74
CA ALA A 59 -24.24 -0.97 -0.23
C ALA A 59 -22.77 -0.60 -0.39
N VAL A 60 -21.93 -1.61 -0.57
CA VAL A 60 -20.51 -1.48 -0.87
C VAL A 60 -20.24 -2.16 -2.20
N ARG A 61 -19.41 -1.54 -3.03
CA ARG A 61 -18.93 -2.11 -4.30
C ARG A 61 -17.52 -1.60 -4.56
N THR A 62 -16.72 -2.38 -5.25
CA THR A 62 -15.44 -1.90 -5.76
C THR A 62 -15.68 -1.08 -7.03
N GLU A 63 -14.87 -0.05 -7.20
CA GLU A 63 -14.77 0.68 -8.47
C GLU A 63 -13.67 0.02 -9.31
N VAL A 64 -14.02 -1.07 -9.99
CA VAL A 64 -13.15 -1.66 -10.99
C VAL A 64 -13.14 -0.72 -12.19
N SER A 65 -11.96 -0.25 -12.59
CA SER A 65 -11.79 0.47 -13.84
C SER A 65 -11.21 -0.50 -14.86
N ASP A 66 -11.90 -0.71 -15.97
CA ASP A 66 -11.39 -1.54 -17.07
C ASP A 66 -9.98 -1.08 -17.46
N GLY A 67 -9.06 -2.04 -17.58
CA GLY A 67 -7.66 -1.79 -17.93
C GLY A 67 -6.75 -1.30 -16.79
N ARG A 68 -7.23 -1.25 -15.53
CA ARG A 68 -6.36 -0.95 -14.37
C ARG A 68 -6.08 -2.21 -13.56
N PRO A 69 -4.86 -2.79 -13.64
CA PRO A 69 -4.52 -3.96 -12.83
C PRO A 69 -4.50 -3.61 -11.34
N ILE A 70 -4.96 -4.55 -10.53
CA ILE A 70 -4.80 -4.50 -9.07
C ILE A 70 -3.36 -4.86 -8.76
N MET A 71 -2.69 -4.06 -7.93
CA MET A 71 -1.35 -4.37 -7.42
C MET A 71 -1.42 -5.58 -6.49
N PRO A 72 -0.78 -6.73 -6.83
CA PRO A 72 -0.77 -7.90 -5.95
C PRO A 72 -0.02 -7.58 -4.66
N ALA A 73 -0.49 -8.18 -3.55
CA ALA A 73 0.32 -8.25 -2.35
C ALA A 73 1.49 -9.21 -2.58
N PHE A 74 2.64 -8.93 -1.97
CA PHE A 74 3.77 -9.85 -1.99
C PHE A 74 4.47 -9.87 -0.63
N GLU A 75 5.15 -10.98 -0.37
CA GLU A 75 5.99 -11.18 0.79
C GLU A 75 7.20 -12.00 0.37
N VAL A 76 8.38 -11.58 0.82
CA VAL A 76 9.63 -12.29 0.58
C VAL A 76 10.22 -12.68 1.92
N ASP A 77 10.69 -13.93 2.02
CA ASP A 77 11.31 -14.45 3.24
C ASP A 77 12.51 -13.57 3.63
N LYS A 78 12.62 -13.27 4.93
CA LYS A 78 13.75 -12.52 5.50
C LYS A 78 15.09 -13.23 5.31
N ALA A 79 15.07 -14.55 5.14
CA ALA A 79 16.24 -15.37 4.86
C ALA A 79 16.55 -15.48 3.35
N SER A 80 15.73 -14.90 2.46
CA SER A 80 15.99 -14.95 1.02
C SER A 80 17.34 -14.30 0.67
N ARG A 81 17.92 -14.74 -0.45
CA ARG A 81 19.24 -14.28 -0.90
C ARG A 81 19.27 -12.76 -1.13
N ILE A 82 18.19 -12.21 -1.71
CA ILE A 82 18.09 -10.78 -2.00
C ILE A 82 17.94 -9.93 -0.74
N VAL A 83 17.18 -10.40 0.26
CA VAL A 83 17.01 -9.69 1.53
C VAL A 83 18.31 -9.69 2.34
N THR A 84 18.96 -10.85 2.44
CA THR A 84 20.21 -10.98 3.21
C THR A 84 21.36 -10.20 2.59
N ALA A 85 21.50 -10.19 1.25
CA ALA A 85 22.45 -9.36 0.50
C ALA A 85 22.31 -7.86 0.83
N LEU A 86 21.09 -7.35 0.66
CA LEU A 86 20.78 -5.94 0.86
C LEU A 86 21.00 -5.52 2.33
N ASN A 87 20.64 -6.38 3.28
CA ASN A 87 20.84 -6.09 4.70
C ASN A 87 22.33 -6.03 5.07
N ALA A 88 23.16 -6.93 4.53
CA ALA A 88 24.60 -6.90 4.74
C ALA A 88 25.25 -5.65 4.12
N ALA A 89 24.86 -5.29 2.89
CA ALA A 89 25.32 -4.08 2.22
C ALA A 89 24.91 -2.79 2.97
N TYR A 90 23.71 -2.77 3.55
CA TYR A 90 23.27 -1.65 4.38
C TYR A 90 24.07 -1.54 5.67
N GLU A 91 24.29 -2.66 6.36
CA GLU A 91 25.04 -2.69 7.62
C GLU A 91 26.50 -2.28 7.40
N SER A 92 27.13 -2.71 6.31
CA SER A 92 28.50 -2.29 5.99
C SER A 92 28.61 -0.78 5.67
N LEU A 93 27.58 -0.20 5.05
CA LEU A 93 27.55 1.21 4.69
C LEU A 93 27.19 2.13 5.86
N ARG A 94 26.23 1.72 6.70
CA ARG A 94 25.63 2.56 7.75
C ARG A 94 26.06 2.19 9.16
N GLY A 95 26.74 1.06 9.35
CA GLY A 95 27.18 0.57 10.66
C GLY A 95 26.03 0.14 11.58
N GLN A 96 24.83 -0.07 11.03
CA GLN A 96 23.63 -0.45 11.78
C GLN A 96 22.76 -1.39 10.95
N LYS A 97 21.93 -2.19 11.62
CA LYS A 97 21.02 -3.13 10.95
C LYS A 97 19.96 -2.38 10.14
N GLN A 98 19.71 -2.85 8.91
CA GLN A 98 18.59 -2.39 8.11
C GLN A 98 17.26 -2.75 8.80
N PRO A 99 16.33 -1.81 8.94
CA PRO A 99 14.94 -2.14 9.21
C PRO A 99 14.37 -3.00 8.07
N THR A 100 13.87 -4.21 8.37
CA THR A 100 13.35 -5.15 7.35
C THR A 100 11.98 -5.70 7.73
N GLY A 101 11.04 -5.68 6.79
CA GLY A 101 9.70 -6.27 6.90
C GLY A 101 8.61 -5.28 6.47
N ALA A 102 7.38 -5.54 6.91
CA ALA A 102 6.21 -4.68 6.67
C ALA A 102 6.27 -3.40 7.52
N ILE A 103 7.18 -2.48 7.18
CA ILE A 103 7.38 -1.22 7.89
C ILE A 103 6.24 -0.25 7.53
N THR A 104 5.52 0.23 8.54
CA THR A 104 4.38 1.15 8.33
C THR A 104 4.84 2.61 8.28
N PRO A 105 4.19 3.47 7.46
CA PRO A 105 3.09 3.17 6.53
C PRO A 105 3.46 2.46 5.19
N PRO A 106 4.70 2.48 4.65
CA PRO A 106 4.97 1.96 3.30
C PRO A 106 4.62 0.50 3.03
N GLY A 107 4.58 -0.36 4.05
CA GLY A 107 4.26 -1.78 3.94
C GLY A 107 2.88 -2.09 3.35
N PHE A 108 2.01 -1.08 3.22
CA PHE A 108 0.70 -1.20 2.56
C PHE A 108 0.62 -0.52 1.20
N PHE A 109 1.70 0.06 0.70
CA PHE A 109 1.71 0.73 -0.61
C PHE A 109 1.84 -0.30 -1.73
N GLY A 110 1.08 -0.11 -2.80
CA GLY A 110 1.23 -0.92 -4.01
C GLY A 110 2.49 -0.52 -4.75
N THR A 111 3.27 -1.52 -5.17
CA THR A 111 4.48 -1.34 -5.97
C THR A 111 4.55 -2.40 -7.07
N ASP A 112 5.35 -2.15 -8.10
CA ASP A 112 5.55 -3.11 -9.19
C ASP A 112 6.17 -4.44 -8.73
N ALA A 113 6.79 -4.47 -7.54
CA ALA A 113 7.34 -5.70 -6.95
C ALA A 113 6.26 -6.77 -6.76
N GLY A 114 5.00 -6.39 -6.49
CA GLY A 114 3.89 -7.33 -6.41
C GLY A 114 3.67 -8.11 -7.71
N HIS A 115 3.77 -7.44 -8.85
CA HIS A 115 3.64 -8.08 -10.16
C HIS A 115 4.85 -8.95 -10.51
N LEU A 116 6.06 -8.47 -10.22
CA LEU A 116 7.29 -9.24 -10.46
C LEU A 116 7.31 -10.54 -9.65
N PHE A 117 6.82 -10.48 -8.41
CA PHE A 117 6.69 -11.65 -7.56
C PHE A 117 5.60 -12.61 -8.06
N GLU A 118 4.35 -12.13 -8.17
CA GLU A 118 3.19 -12.98 -8.49
C GLU A 118 3.27 -13.59 -9.89
N HIS A 119 3.73 -12.84 -10.89
CA HIS A 119 3.73 -13.29 -12.28
C HIS A 119 5.10 -13.74 -12.76
N GLY A 120 6.18 -13.18 -12.20
CA GLY A 120 7.55 -13.51 -12.59
C GLY A 120 8.23 -14.52 -11.68
N GLY A 121 7.67 -14.83 -10.50
CA GLY A 121 8.35 -15.64 -9.48
C GLY A 121 9.63 -14.98 -8.96
N MET A 122 9.77 -13.65 -9.12
CA MET A 122 10.98 -12.92 -8.79
C MET A 122 10.93 -12.41 -7.36
N GLU A 123 11.77 -12.97 -6.49
CA GLU A 123 11.99 -12.42 -5.16
C GLU A 123 12.68 -11.05 -5.26
N GLY A 124 12.06 -10.03 -4.67
CA GLY A 124 12.56 -8.67 -4.70
C GLY A 124 12.27 -7.94 -3.39
N VAL A 125 12.84 -6.74 -3.27
CA VAL A 125 12.66 -5.88 -2.10
C VAL A 125 12.29 -4.47 -2.55
N VAL A 126 11.48 -3.79 -1.75
CA VAL A 126 11.24 -2.36 -1.88
C VAL A 126 12.10 -1.66 -0.84
N CYS A 127 13.27 -1.20 -1.27
CA CYS A 127 14.21 -0.44 -0.46
C CYS A 127 14.71 0.71 -1.31
N GLY A 128 14.73 1.93 -0.76
CA GLY A 128 15.12 3.12 -1.50
C GLY A 128 15.37 4.31 -0.57
N PRO A 129 15.81 5.46 -1.11
CA PRO A 129 16.17 6.61 -0.30
C PRO A 129 14.95 7.46 0.13
N GLY A 130 13.76 7.13 -0.37
CA GLY A 130 12.52 7.90 -0.16
C GLY A 130 11.78 7.53 1.13
N GLY A 131 10.46 7.78 1.12
CA GLY A 131 9.56 7.42 2.23
C GLY A 131 9.40 8.51 3.29
N LYS A 132 10.48 9.17 3.72
CA LYS A 132 10.45 10.22 4.77
C LYS A 132 9.56 11.42 4.39
N TYR A 133 9.63 11.85 3.13
CA TYR A 133 8.86 12.99 2.59
C TYR A 133 7.93 12.58 1.45
N ASN A 134 7.60 11.28 1.37
CA ASN A 134 6.79 10.74 0.28
C ASN A 134 5.37 11.36 0.27
N THR A 135 4.84 11.68 -0.91
CA THR A 135 3.48 12.22 -1.10
C THR A 135 3.18 13.52 -0.34
N MET A 136 4.21 14.29 0.00
CA MET A 136 4.07 15.63 0.60
C MET A 136 4.20 16.71 -0.49
N PRO A 137 3.57 17.90 -0.35
CA PRO A 137 3.70 18.98 -1.33
C PRO A 137 5.16 19.40 -1.60
N ASP A 138 6.04 19.23 -0.61
CA ASP A 138 7.48 19.49 -0.64
C ASP A 138 8.30 18.19 -0.71
N GLU A 139 7.79 17.19 -1.44
CA GLU A 139 8.43 15.90 -1.66
C GLU A 139 9.90 16.06 -2.07
N ARG A 140 10.77 15.38 -1.32
CA ARG A 140 12.22 15.44 -1.49
C ARG A 140 12.88 14.19 -0.93
N VAL A 141 14.19 14.14 -1.08
CA VAL A 141 15.06 13.13 -0.48
C VAL A 141 16.27 13.81 0.14
N GLU A 142 16.79 13.25 1.23
CA GLU A 142 18.06 13.72 1.78
C GLU A 142 19.19 13.32 0.83
N ILE A 143 20.14 14.24 0.56
CA ILE A 143 21.25 13.96 -0.35
C ILE A 143 22.07 12.75 0.14
N THR A 144 22.26 12.63 1.45
CA THR A 144 22.96 11.49 2.06
C THR A 144 22.23 10.18 1.78
N ASP A 145 20.91 10.15 1.96
CA ASP A 145 20.12 8.94 1.73
C ASP A 145 20.12 8.55 0.26
N TYR A 146 20.04 9.53 -0.64
CA TYR A 146 20.14 9.30 -2.09
C TYR A 146 21.49 8.67 -2.47
N LEU A 147 22.60 9.28 -2.03
CA LEU A 147 23.95 8.79 -2.36
C LEU A 147 24.24 7.42 -1.73
N ASP A 148 23.78 7.20 -0.50
CA ASP A 148 23.97 5.93 0.18
C ASP A 148 23.11 4.83 -0.44
N CYS A 149 21.92 5.16 -0.94
CA CYS A 149 21.12 4.18 -1.67
C CYS A 149 21.76 3.74 -3.00
N ILE A 150 22.46 4.64 -3.70
CA ILE A 150 23.24 4.27 -4.89
C ILE A 150 24.32 3.25 -4.51
N ARG A 151 25.08 3.52 -3.45
CA ARG A 151 26.12 2.59 -2.94
C ARG A 151 25.52 1.26 -2.52
N LEU A 152 24.39 1.30 -1.80
CA LEU A 152 23.65 0.12 -1.38
C LEU A 152 23.27 -0.76 -2.57
N TYR A 153 22.70 -0.17 -3.62
CA TYR A 153 22.33 -0.90 -4.83
C TYR A 153 23.55 -1.51 -5.52
N LEU A 154 24.64 -0.75 -5.68
CA LEU A 154 25.85 -1.28 -6.31
C LEU A 154 26.45 -2.45 -5.52
N LEU A 155 26.57 -2.32 -4.19
CA LEU A 155 27.06 -3.41 -3.33
C LEU A 155 26.15 -4.65 -3.39
N THR A 156 24.84 -4.44 -3.37
CA THR A 156 23.87 -5.55 -3.48
C THR A 156 23.96 -6.22 -4.85
N ILE A 157 24.10 -5.44 -5.94
CA ILE A 157 24.24 -5.97 -7.30
C ILE A 157 25.53 -6.77 -7.43
N CYS A 158 26.68 -6.26 -6.97
CA CYS A 158 27.94 -7.00 -7.03
C CYS A 158 27.85 -8.33 -6.28
N ASP A 159 27.21 -8.35 -5.11
CA ASP A 159 27.02 -9.55 -4.30
C ASP A 159 26.06 -10.56 -4.97
N ILE A 160 24.92 -10.10 -5.50
CA ILE A 160 23.92 -10.96 -6.15
C ILE A 160 24.42 -11.50 -7.49
N CYS A 161 25.15 -10.69 -8.25
CA CYS A 161 25.66 -11.06 -9.56
C CYS A 161 27.07 -11.68 -9.51
N GLU A 162 27.62 -11.89 -8.31
CA GLU A 162 28.95 -12.50 -8.10
C GLU A 162 30.07 -11.78 -8.88
N VAL A 163 30.00 -10.45 -8.94
CA VAL A 163 31.01 -9.63 -9.62
C VAL A 163 32.14 -9.35 -8.63
N GLU A 164 33.32 -9.92 -8.91
CA GLU A 164 34.59 -9.63 -8.20
C GLU A 164 35.10 -8.21 -8.45
#